data_AF-A0A098T8Q1-F1
#
_entry.id   AF-A0A098T8Q1-F1
#
_cell.length_a   1.000
_cell.length_b   1.000
_cell.length_c   1.000
_cell.angle_alpha   90.00
_cell.angle_beta   90.00
_cell.angle_gamma   90.00
#
_symmetry.space_group_name_H-M   'P 1'
#
loop_
_entity.id
_entity.type
_entity.pdbx_description
1 polymer ?
#
loop_
_entity_poly.entity_id
_entity_poly.type
_entity_poly.pdbx_seq_one_letter_code
_entity_poly.pdbx_strand_id
1 'polypeptide(L)'
;MAAPKTNKGTAESAPGGMMGLVSKGLAVTAMLLATVFFAAAFDVGHLGLQHMLAGASIALVPLFAVFAIAALFLTPKSGADAAAIANSARIADLVEFQSKATSQILTLQSKIDALSGHDNETLKARNKELQAALDAIHQAERDKVDSQIEALRLRNEELEAQIKAWAVEAVGKSLAGEKPQAMKAA
;
A
#
# COMPACT_ATOMS: atom_id res chain seq x y z
N MET A 1 -37.31 61.70 35.07
CA MET A 1 -35.99 61.87 35.71
C MET A 1 -35.06 60.81 35.16
N ALA A 2 -34.09 61.25 34.35
CA ALA A 2 -32.83 60.65 33.88
C ALA A 2 -32.71 59.13 33.60
N ALA A 3 -32.49 58.81 32.32
CA ALA A 3 -31.83 57.61 31.85
C ALA A 3 -30.32 57.63 32.18
N PRO A 4 -29.69 56.49 32.55
CA PRO A 4 -28.24 56.44 32.68
C PRO A 4 -27.59 56.39 31.30
N LYS A 5 -26.74 57.39 31.05
CA LYS A 5 -25.97 57.60 29.81
C LYS A 5 -25.02 56.42 29.57
N THR A 6 -25.14 55.78 28.40
CA THR A 6 -24.07 54.94 27.84
C THR A 6 -22.87 55.83 27.52
N ASN A 7 -21.89 55.84 28.42
CA ASN A 7 -20.59 56.45 28.17
C ASN A 7 -19.87 55.64 27.09
N LYS A 8 -19.82 56.20 25.88
CA LYS A 8 -18.80 55.90 24.87
C LYS A 8 -17.42 56.19 25.48
N GLY A 9 -16.85 55.20 26.14
CA GLY A 9 -15.46 55.18 26.55
C GLY A 9 -14.64 54.50 25.45
N THR A 10 -14.01 55.33 24.63
CA THR A 10 -12.81 55.07 23.83
C THR A 10 -12.09 53.76 24.17
N ALA A 11 -12.02 52.86 23.19
CA ALA A 11 -11.04 51.79 23.16
C ALA A 11 -9.65 52.42 23.18
N GLU A 12 -9.04 52.51 24.37
CA GLU A 12 -7.59 52.63 24.45
C GLU A 12 -7.02 51.33 23.89
N SER A 13 -6.55 51.43 22.65
CA SER A 13 -5.65 50.46 22.04
C SER A 13 -4.40 50.39 22.92
N ALA A 14 -4.43 49.48 23.90
CA ALA A 14 -3.27 49.15 24.70
C ALA A 14 -2.12 48.75 23.76
N PRO A 15 -0.87 49.17 24.03
CA PRO A 15 0.28 48.95 23.16
C PRO A 15 0.71 47.46 23.02
N GLY A 16 -0.06 46.50 23.56
CA GLY A 16 0.21 45.07 23.51
C GLY A 16 -0.40 44.30 22.32
N GLY A 17 -1.32 44.90 21.56
CA GLY A 17 -2.04 44.20 20.48
C GLY A 17 -1.16 43.81 19.29
N MET A 18 -0.34 44.74 18.80
CA MET A 18 0.61 44.46 17.71
C MET A 18 1.74 43.53 18.15
N MET A 19 2.26 43.69 19.37
CA MET A 19 3.35 42.87 19.91
C MET A 19 2.94 41.39 20.06
N GLY A 20 1.69 41.14 20.48
CA GLY A 20 1.12 39.79 20.53
C GLY A 20 0.89 39.17 19.15
N LEU A 21 0.49 39.96 18.14
CA LEU A 21 0.37 39.49 16.76
C LEU A 21 1.74 39.15 16.15
N VAL A 22 2.76 39.97 16.41
CA VAL A 22 4.14 39.73 15.97
C VAL A 22 4.72 38.47 16.63
N SER A 23 4.52 38.28 17.94
CA SER A 23 4.93 37.05 18.66
C SER A 23 4.30 35.80 18.07
N LYS A 24 2.99 35.83 17.75
CA LYS A 24 2.29 34.72 17.09
C LYS A 24 2.83 34.45 15.69
N GLY A 25 3.07 35.49 14.89
CA GLY A 25 3.67 35.36 13.57
C GLY A 25 5.04 34.68 13.62
N LEU A 26 5.91 35.14 14.51
CA LEU A 26 7.23 34.56 14.74
C LEU A 26 7.16 33.09 15.19
N ALA A 27 6.22 32.77 16.10
CA ALA A 27 6.01 31.41 16.57
C ALA A 27 5.55 30.46 15.46
N VAL A 28 4.63 30.90 14.60
CA VAL A 28 4.16 30.12 13.45
C VAL A 28 5.30 29.89 12.44
N THR A 29 6.08 30.93 12.14
CA THR A 29 7.23 30.81 11.24
C THR A 29 8.29 29.86 11.82
N ALA A 30 8.55 29.91 13.12
CA ALA A 30 9.47 28.99 13.79
C ALA A 30 8.96 27.54 13.73
N MET A 31 7.65 27.32 13.93
CA MET A 31 7.05 25.98 13.87
C MET A 31 7.12 25.37 12.47
N LEU A 32 6.91 26.19 11.43
CA LEU A 32 7.08 25.76 10.04
C LEU A 32 8.54 25.37 9.75
N LEU A 33 9.50 26.19 10.15
CA LEU A 33 10.93 25.87 10.00
C LEU A 33 11.28 24.55 10.71
N ALA A 34 10.82 24.34 11.95
CA ALA A 34 11.04 23.10 12.69
C ALA A 34 10.45 21.88 11.97
N THR A 35 9.25 22.01 11.40
CA THR A 35 8.59 20.93 10.66
C THR A 35 9.37 20.57 9.40
N VAL A 36 9.88 21.57 8.66
CA VAL A 36 10.72 21.35 7.48
C VAL A 36 12.04 20.66 7.87
N PHE A 37 12.67 21.07 8.97
CA PHE A 37 13.89 20.42 9.45
C PHE A 37 13.66 18.97 9.90
N PHE A 38 12.52 18.69 10.55
CA PHE A 38 12.17 17.34 10.97
C PHE A 38 11.87 16.43 9.76
N ALA A 39 11.14 16.95 8.77
CA ALA A 39 10.89 16.22 7.52
C ALA A 39 12.18 15.93 6.74
N ALA A 40 13.13 16.87 6.73
CA ALA A 40 14.44 16.68 6.12
C ALA A 40 15.33 15.68 6.88
N ALA A 41 15.22 15.60 8.22
CA ALA A 41 15.98 14.67 9.05
C ALA A 41 15.50 13.22 8.93
N PHE A 42 14.20 13.01 8.73
CA PHE A 42 13.59 11.67 8.59
C PHE A 42 13.35 11.24 7.13
N ASP A 43 13.81 12.04 6.16
CA ASP A 43 13.59 11.84 4.72
C ASP A 43 12.14 11.47 4.39
N VAL A 44 11.20 12.23 4.97
CA VAL A 44 9.76 11.98 4.79
C VAL A 44 9.41 12.14 3.31
N GLY A 45 9.18 11.03 2.63
CA GLY A 45 8.83 10.97 1.21
C GLY A 45 9.96 10.64 0.23
N HIS A 46 11.16 10.26 0.69
CA HIS A 46 12.32 9.90 -0.16
C HIS A 46 12.71 11.02 -1.15
N LEU A 47 12.44 12.29 -0.81
CA LEU A 47 12.65 13.44 -1.68
C LEU A 47 14.09 13.96 -1.62
N GLY A 48 14.95 13.40 -0.76
CA GLY A 48 16.35 13.82 -0.67
C GLY A 48 16.51 15.25 -0.15
N LEU A 49 15.55 15.74 0.65
CA LEU A 49 15.53 17.11 1.18
C LEU A 49 16.80 17.43 1.99
N GLN A 50 17.41 16.41 2.60
CA GLN A 50 18.64 16.57 3.37
C GLN A 50 19.79 17.16 2.54
N HIS A 51 19.92 16.78 1.26
CA HIS A 51 20.99 17.30 0.39
C HIS A 51 20.67 18.68 -0.20
N MET A 52 19.39 18.98 -0.44
CA MET A 52 18.99 20.33 -0.89
C MET A 52 19.02 21.36 0.24
N LEU A 53 18.66 20.98 1.47
CA LEU A 53 18.67 21.88 2.61
C LEU A 53 20.03 22.00 3.30
N ALA A 54 20.97 21.07 3.08
CA ALA A 54 22.29 21.12 3.73
C ALA A 54 22.99 22.47 3.54
N GLY A 55 22.96 23.04 2.32
CA GLY A 55 23.56 24.35 2.04
C GLY A 55 22.81 25.53 2.69
N ALA A 56 21.48 25.49 2.71
CA ALA A 56 20.64 26.55 3.27
C ALA A 56 20.50 26.47 4.80
N SER A 57 20.80 25.32 5.40
CA SER A 57 20.67 25.06 6.84
C SER A 57 21.53 26.00 7.69
N ILE A 58 22.70 26.42 7.19
CA ILE A 58 23.58 27.40 7.83
C ILE A 58 22.86 28.72 8.12
N ALA A 59 21.94 29.15 7.27
CA ALA A 59 21.17 30.37 7.47
C ALA A 59 19.82 30.12 8.18
N LEU A 60 19.17 28.99 7.87
CA LEU A 60 17.84 28.67 8.39
C LEU A 60 17.83 28.26 9.87
N VAL A 61 18.87 27.58 10.37
CA VAL A 61 18.96 27.15 11.77
C VAL A 61 19.12 28.36 12.73
N PRO A 62 20.02 29.33 12.48
CA PRO A 62 20.08 30.55 13.28
C PRO A 62 18.79 31.37 13.21
N LEU A 63 18.16 31.47 12.03
CA LEU A 63 16.90 32.19 11.85
C LEU A 63 15.76 31.58 12.68
N PHE A 64 15.66 30.24 12.67
CA PHE A 64 14.73 29.51 13.53
C PHE A 64 14.98 29.83 15.02
N ALA A 65 16.23 29.77 15.48
CA ALA A 65 16.57 30.03 16.88
C ALA A 65 16.19 31.45 17.30
N VAL A 66 16.48 32.46 16.46
CA VAL A 66 16.12 33.86 16.75
C VAL A 66 14.61 34.04 16.84
N PHE A 67 13.84 33.46 15.91
CA PHE A 67 12.38 33.58 15.93
C PHE A 67 11.73 32.82 17.09
N ALA A 68 12.23 31.63 17.43
CA ALA A 68 11.74 30.87 18.58
C ALA A 68 11.98 31.62 19.89
N ILE A 69 13.19 32.16 20.08
CA ILE A 69 13.54 32.92 21.29
C ILE A 69 12.75 34.23 21.34
N ALA A 70 12.66 34.97 20.24
CA ALA A 70 11.90 36.22 20.19
C ALA A 70 10.42 36.00 20.49
N ALA A 71 9.82 34.91 19.99
CA ALA A 71 8.43 34.58 20.29
C ALA A 71 8.19 34.37 21.79
N LEU A 72 9.10 33.68 22.49
CA LEU A 72 9.01 33.43 23.94
C LEU A 72 9.06 34.71 24.76
N PHE A 73 9.94 35.66 24.42
CA PHE A 73 10.07 36.93 25.15
C PHE A 73 8.96 37.94 24.84
N LEU A 74 8.38 37.87 23.63
CA LEU A 74 7.33 38.79 23.18
C LEU A 74 5.90 38.31 23.52
N THR A 75 5.76 37.15 24.15
CA THR A 75 4.44 36.60 24.50
C THR A 75 3.81 37.42 25.64
N PRO A 76 2.66 38.08 25.43
CA PRO A 76 2.05 38.93 26.46
C PRO A 76 1.49 38.11 27.63
N LYS A 77 1.88 38.48 28.85
CA LYS A 77 1.51 37.81 30.12
C LYS A 77 0.00 37.87 30.45
N SER A 78 -0.73 38.83 29.87
CA SER A 78 -2.15 39.11 30.19
C SER A 78 -3.16 38.22 29.47
N GLY A 79 -2.72 37.31 28.60
CA GLY A 79 -3.59 36.31 27.97
C GLY A 79 -3.69 34.99 28.74
N ALA A 80 -2.89 34.79 29.79
CA ALA A 80 -2.74 33.49 30.46
C ALA A 80 -4.03 33.00 31.12
N ASP A 81 -4.81 33.87 31.75
CA ASP A 81 -6.02 33.46 32.48
C ASP A 81 -7.23 33.24 31.56
N ALA A 82 -7.40 34.06 30.51
CA ALA A 82 -8.43 33.84 29.50
C ALA A 82 -8.09 32.65 28.58
N ALA A 83 -6.81 32.43 28.27
CA ALA A 83 -6.34 31.26 27.53
C ALA A 83 -6.37 30.00 28.39
N ALA A 84 -6.20 30.06 29.72
CA ALA A 84 -6.34 28.90 30.60
C ALA A 84 -7.79 28.39 30.66
N ILE A 85 -8.77 29.29 30.73
CA ILE A 85 -10.19 28.93 30.71
C ILE A 85 -10.59 28.40 29.32
N ALA A 86 -10.17 29.06 28.23
CA ALA A 86 -10.39 28.56 26.88
C ALA A 86 -9.65 27.24 26.58
N ASN A 87 -8.47 27.03 27.17
CA ASN A 87 -7.74 25.76 27.10
C ASN A 87 -8.45 24.66 27.90
N SER A 88 -9.07 24.96 29.04
CA SER A 88 -9.80 23.94 29.80
C SER A 88 -11.00 23.36 29.03
N ALA A 89 -11.75 24.19 28.31
CA ALA A 89 -12.82 23.75 27.42
C ALA A 89 -12.27 22.97 26.21
N ARG A 90 -11.17 23.42 25.60
CA ARG A 90 -10.50 22.68 24.52
C ARG A 90 -9.90 21.35 24.96
N ILE A 91 -9.43 21.25 26.21
CA ILE A 91 -8.93 20.00 26.79
C ILE A 91 -10.08 19.01 26.97
N ALA A 92 -11.26 19.47 27.40
CA ALA A 92 -12.46 18.62 27.44
C ALA A 92 -12.87 18.11 26.05
N ASP A 93 -12.90 19.01 25.05
CA ASP A 93 -13.19 18.64 23.65
C ASP A 93 -12.14 17.69 23.07
N LEU A 94 -10.86 17.87 23.43
CA LEU A 94 -9.75 16.98 23.02
C LEU A 94 -9.86 15.61 23.66
N VAL A 95 -10.27 15.52 24.92
CA VAL A 95 -10.49 14.25 25.62
C VAL A 95 -11.69 13.51 25.01
N GLU A 96 -12.77 14.22 24.71
CA GLU A 96 -13.93 13.63 24.03
C GLU A 96 -13.56 13.16 22.61
N PHE A 97 -12.81 13.98 21.86
CA PHE A 97 -12.29 13.60 20.55
C PHE A 97 -11.34 12.41 20.62
N GLN A 98 -10.44 12.38 21.61
CA GLN A 98 -9.52 11.26 21.84
C GLN A 98 -10.32 9.99 22.11
N SER A 99 -11.34 10.05 22.96
CA SER A 99 -12.18 8.88 23.26
C SER A 99 -12.92 8.37 22.02
N LYS A 100 -13.47 9.28 21.18
CA LYS A 100 -14.08 8.95 19.89
C LYS A 100 -13.06 8.35 18.93
N ALA A 101 -11.89 8.96 18.79
CA ALA A 101 -10.82 8.48 17.92
C ALA A 101 -10.34 7.08 18.36
N THR A 102 -10.13 6.86 19.66
CA THR A 102 -9.77 5.53 20.20
C THR A 102 -10.86 4.50 19.92
N SER A 103 -12.14 4.86 20.07
CA SER A 103 -13.25 3.95 19.74
C SER A 103 -13.30 3.59 18.24
N GLN A 104 -13.03 4.57 17.37
CA GLN A 104 -12.96 4.34 15.93
C GLN A 104 -11.74 3.50 15.55
N ILE A 105 -10.58 3.73 16.17
CA ILE A 105 -9.37 2.94 15.96
C ILE A 105 -9.61 1.49 16.39
N LEU A 106 -10.22 1.25 17.56
CA LEU A 106 -10.56 -0.10 18.02
C LEU A 106 -11.55 -0.78 17.06
N THR A 107 -12.53 -0.03 16.56
CA THR A 107 -13.48 -0.55 15.57
C THR A 107 -12.77 -0.91 14.25
N LEU A 108 -11.87 -0.05 13.78
CA LEU A 108 -11.07 -0.31 12.57
C LEU A 108 -10.13 -1.49 12.76
N GLN A 109 -9.48 -1.60 13.92
CA GLN A 109 -8.63 -2.72 14.26
C GLN A 109 -9.41 -4.04 14.23
N SER A 110 -10.59 -4.09 14.86
CA SER A 110 -11.44 -5.29 14.84
C SER A 110 -11.88 -5.66 13.42
N LYS A 111 -12.17 -4.68 12.55
CA LYS A 111 -12.50 -4.91 11.15
C LYS A 111 -11.30 -5.39 10.34
N ILE A 112 -10.11 -4.82 10.57
CA ILE A 112 -8.87 -5.23 9.91
C ILE A 112 -8.52 -6.65 10.32
N ASP A 113 -8.64 -7.00 11.60
CA ASP A 113 -8.36 -8.36 12.10
C ASP A 113 -9.36 -9.37 11.50
N ALA A 114 -10.65 -9.02 11.43
CA ALA A 114 -11.67 -9.86 10.81
C ALA A 114 -11.45 -10.04 9.29
N LEU A 115 -11.16 -8.96 8.56
CA LEU A 115 -10.85 -9.02 7.13
C LEU A 115 -9.57 -9.81 6.86
N SER A 116 -8.50 -9.56 7.62
CA SER A 116 -7.22 -10.24 7.46
C SER A 116 -7.33 -11.74 7.73
N GLY A 117 -8.12 -12.13 8.75
CA GLY A 117 -8.41 -13.54 9.02
C GLY A 117 -9.21 -14.20 7.89
N HIS A 118 -10.30 -13.57 7.45
CA HIS A 118 -11.17 -14.09 6.40
C HIS A 118 -10.46 -14.19 5.04
N ASP A 119 -9.68 -13.18 4.67
CA ASP A 119 -8.94 -13.16 3.41
C ASP A 119 -7.83 -14.22 3.41
N ASN A 120 -7.15 -14.44 4.54
CA ASN A 120 -6.13 -15.47 4.64
C ASN A 120 -6.72 -16.88 4.49
N GLU A 121 -7.85 -17.15 5.12
CA GLU A 121 -8.57 -18.43 4.98
C GLU A 121 -9.10 -18.62 3.56
N THR A 122 -9.67 -17.58 2.97
CA THR A 122 -10.19 -17.60 1.59
C THR A 122 -9.07 -17.84 0.58
N LEU A 123 -7.93 -17.16 0.73
CA LEU A 123 -6.75 -17.35 -0.12
C LEU A 123 -6.18 -18.76 0.03
N LYS A 124 -6.13 -19.32 1.24
CA LYS A 124 -5.72 -20.72 1.46
C LYS A 124 -6.69 -21.72 0.80
N ALA A 125 -8.00 -21.47 0.91
CA ALA A 125 -9.01 -22.33 0.26
C ALA A 125 -8.86 -22.29 -1.27
N ARG A 126 -8.71 -21.10 -1.85
CA ARG A 126 -8.46 -20.92 -3.29
C ARG A 126 -7.15 -21.55 -3.74
N ASN A 127 -6.09 -21.45 -2.93
CA ASN A 127 -4.82 -22.07 -3.26
C ASN A 127 -4.93 -23.60 -3.29
N LYS A 128 -5.64 -24.20 -2.32
CA LYS A 128 -5.94 -25.65 -2.32
C LYS A 128 -6.79 -26.06 -3.52
N GLU A 129 -7.80 -25.26 -3.88
CA GLU A 129 -8.65 -25.49 -5.05
C GLU A 129 -7.83 -25.46 -6.35
N LEU A 130 -6.95 -24.46 -6.51
CA LEU A 130 -6.05 -24.33 -7.65
C LEU A 130 -5.05 -25.49 -7.71
N GLN A 131 -4.51 -25.92 -6.56
CA GLN A 131 -3.61 -27.07 -6.50
C GLN A 131 -4.32 -28.35 -6.92
N ALA A 132 -5.55 -28.59 -6.44
CA ALA A 132 -6.36 -29.73 -6.86
C ALA A 132 -6.71 -29.68 -8.36
N ALA A 133 -6.99 -28.50 -8.91
CA ALA A 133 -7.22 -28.32 -10.34
C ALA A 133 -5.96 -28.62 -11.17
N LEU A 134 -4.80 -28.20 -10.69
CA LEU A 134 -3.51 -28.44 -11.34
C LEU A 134 -3.17 -29.94 -11.33
N ASP A 135 -3.40 -30.63 -10.22
CA ASP A 135 -3.23 -32.08 -10.12
C ASP A 135 -4.18 -32.85 -11.05
N ALA A 136 -5.44 -32.38 -11.17
CA ALA A 136 -6.42 -32.94 -12.09
C ALA A 136 -6.00 -32.77 -13.56
N ILE A 137 -5.47 -31.60 -13.94
CA ILE A 137 -4.95 -31.35 -15.29
C ILE A 137 -3.76 -32.26 -15.57
N HIS A 138 -2.81 -32.37 -14.65
CA HIS A 138 -1.66 -33.27 -14.82
C HIS A 138 -2.07 -34.73 -14.94
N GLN A 139 -3.08 -35.18 -14.19
CA GLN A 139 -3.60 -36.54 -14.35
C GLN A 139 -4.26 -36.74 -15.72
N ALA A 140 -5.08 -35.79 -16.16
CA ALA A 140 -5.71 -35.85 -17.48
C ALA A 140 -4.68 -35.84 -18.62
N GLU A 141 -3.58 -35.09 -18.46
CA GLU A 141 -2.47 -35.10 -19.42
C GLU A 141 -1.76 -36.44 -19.45
N ARG A 142 -1.46 -37.04 -18.28
CA ARG A 142 -0.89 -38.39 -18.19
C ARG A 142 -1.79 -39.42 -18.87
N ASP A 143 -3.08 -39.43 -18.55
CA ASP A 143 -4.04 -40.38 -19.12
C ASP A 143 -4.14 -40.21 -20.65
N LYS A 144 -4.04 -38.97 -21.16
CA LYS A 144 -4.01 -38.69 -22.60
C LYS A 144 -2.72 -39.19 -23.25
N VAL A 145 -1.57 -38.97 -22.62
CA VAL A 145 -0.28 -39.48 -23.10
C VAL A 145 -0.29 -41.00 -23.15
N ASP A 146 -0.77 -41.65 -22.10
CA ASP A 146 -0.89 -43.12 -22.04
C ASP A 146 -1.83 -43.65 -23.14
N SER A 147 -2.97 -42.99 -23.36
CA SER A 147 -3.88 -43.34 -24.46
C SER A 147 -3.22 -43.18 -25.84
N GLN A 148 -2.41 -42.14 -26.05
CA GLN A 148 -1.69 -41.94 -27.30
C GLN A 148 -0.58 -42.98 -27.50
N ILE A 149 0.13 -43.35 -26.43
CA ILE A 149 1.15 -44.40 -26.46
C ILE A 149 0.51 -45.74 -26.84
N GLU A 150 -0.62 -46.11 -26.25
CA GLU A 150 -1.33 -47.34 -26.59
C GLU A 150 -1.87 -47.32 -28.03
N ALA A 151 -2.38 -46.18 -28.50
CA ALA A 151 -2.79 -46.04 -29.90
C ALA A 151 -1.60 -46.20 -30.88
N LEU A 152 -0.44 -45.65 -30.55
CA LEU A 152 0.79 -45.83 -31.34
C LEU A 152 1.28 -47.28 -31.28
N ARG A 153 1.19 -47.94 -30.14
CA ARG A 153 1.53 -49.36 -29.97
C ARG A 153 0.65 -50.24 -30.86
N LEU A 154 -0.67 -50.05 -30.82
CA LEU A 154 -1.61 -50.78 -31.68
C LEU A 154 -1.34 -50.54 -33.17
N ARG A 155 -1.07 -49.29 -33.55
CA ARG A 155 -0.72 -48.96 -34.94
C ARG A 155 0.58 -49.62 -35.38
N ASN A 156 1.58 -49.72 -34.50
CA ASN A 156 2.82 -50.45 -34.79
C ASN A 156 2.57 -51.95 -34.93
N GLU A 157 1.78 -52.57 -34.04
CA GLU A 157 1.40 -53.99 -34.16
C GLU A 157 0.67 -54.27 -35.48
N GLU A 158 -0.23 -53.37 -35.89
CA GLU A 158 -0.94 -53.48 -37.16
C GLU A 158 0.01 -53.35 -38.37
N LEU A 159 0.93 -52.37 -38.35
CA LEU A 159 1.94 -52.23 -39.39
C LEU A 159 2.87 -53.44 -39.46
N GLU A 160 3.29 -54.01 -38.32
CA GLU A 160 4.07 -55.25 -38.30
C GLU A 160 3.31 -56.43 -38.92
N ALA A 161 2.02 -56.56 -38.64
CA ALA A 161 1.18 -57.59 -39.24
C ALA A 161 1.06 -57.42 -40.76
N GLN A 162 0.90 -56.18 -41.23
CA GLN A 162 0.88 -55.86 -42.66
C GLN A 162 2.23 -56.17 -43.33
N ILE A 163 3.35 -55.84 -42.68
CA ILE A 163 4.70 -56.16 -43.20
C ILE A 163 4.89 -57.67 -43.29
N LYS A 164 4.49 -58.43 -42.27
CA LYS A 164 4.57 -59.89 -42.27
C LYS A 164 3.71 -60.50 -43.39
N ALA A 165 2.47 -60.05 -43.54
CA ALA A 165 1.57 -60.52 -44.60
C ALA A 165 2.14 -60.22 -46.00
N TRP A 166 2.61 -58.99 -46.21
CA TRP A 166 3.26 -58.58 -47.46
C TRP A 166 4.52 -59.40 -47.75
N ALA A 167 5.37 -59.66 -46.75
CA ALA A 167 6.58 -60.45 -46.93
C ALA A 167 6.26 -61.89 -47.34
N VAL A 168 5.25 -62.52 -46.72
CA VAL A 168 4.81 -63.88 -47.09
C VAL A 168 4.25 -63.90 -48.52
N GLU A 169 3.42 -62.92 -48.89
CA GLU A 169 2.86 -62.81 -50.24
C GLU A 169 3.95 -62.56 -51.29
N ALA A 170 4.90 -61.67 -51.00
CA ALA A 170 6.01 -61.35 -51.89
C ALA A 170 6.92 -62.56 -52.13
N VAL A 171 7.23 -63.34 -51.08
CA VAL A 171 7.98 -64.59 -51.20
C VAL A 171 7.20 -65.62 -52.02
N GLY A 172 5.89 -65.75 -51.77
CA GLY A 172 5.02 -66.64 -52.55
C GLY A 172 4.99 -66.30 -54.04
N LYS A 173 4.83 -65.01 -54.38
CA LYS A 173 4.88 -64.52 -55.77
C LYS A 173 6.25 -64.70 -56.43
N SER A 174 7.32 -64.44 -55.69
CA SER A 174 8.68 -64.66 -56.19
C SER A 174 8.97 -66.14 -56.48
N LEU A 175 8.45 -67.07 -55.66
CA LEU A 175 8.54 -68.52 -55.91
C LEU A 175 7.71 -68.95 -57.13
N ALA A 176 6.59 -68.28 -57.38
CA ALA A 176 5.75 -68.51 -58.56
C ALA A 176 6.29 -67.86 -59.85
N GLY A 177 7.39 -67.10 -59.78
CA GLY A 177 7.99 -66.40 -60.92
C GLY A 177 7.32 -65.06 -61.28
N GLU A 178 6.43 -64.55 -60.43
CA GLU A 178 5.76 -63.25 -60.59
C GLU A 178 6.54 -62.13 -59.87
N LYS A 179 6.51 -60.91 -60.40
CA LYS A 179 7.14 -59.75 -59.74
C LYS A 179 6.32 -59.31 -58.52
N PRO A 180 6.89 -59.26 -57.31
CA PRO A 180 6.18 -58.77 -56.13
C PRO A 180 5.87 -57.27 -56.24
N GLN A 181 4.68 -56.86 -55.79
CA GLN A 181 4.30 -55.44 -55.72
C GLN A 181 4.99 -54.75 -54.55
N ALA A 182 5.46 -53.52 -54.75
CA ALA A 182 6.06 -52.69 -53.70
C ALA A 182 5.01 -52.34 -52.63
N MET A 183 5.40 -52.43 -51.36
CA MET A 183 4.54 -52.07 -50.24
C MET A 183 4.14 -50.59 -50.35
N LYS A 184 2.84 -50.28 -50.38
CA LYS A 184 2.36 -48.90 -50.33
C LYS A 184 2.38 -48.43 -48.88
N ALA A 185 3.12 -47.36 -48.60
CA ALA A 185 3.06 -46.69 -47.31
C ALA A 185 1.68 -46.01 -47.14
N ALA A 186 1.07 -46.22 -45.98
CA ALA A 186 -0.17 -45.56 -45.56
C ALA A 186 0.12 -44.25 -44.81
#